data_AF-A0A0M5KSA8-F1
#
_entry.id   AF-A0A0M5KSA8-F1
#
_cell.length_a   1.000
_cell.length_b   1.000
_cell.length_c   1.000
_cell.angle_alpha   90.00
_cell.angle_beta   90.00
_cell.angle_gamma   90.00
#
_symmetry.space_group_name_H-M   'P 1'
#
loop_
_entity.id
_entity.type
_entity.pdbx_description
1 polymer ?
#
loop_
_entity_poly.entity_id
_entity_poly.type
_entity_poly.pdbx_seq_one_letter_code
_entity_poly.pdbx_strand_id
1 'polypeptide(L)'
;MIGTYVSYRSTIDNMKKTLDRLLKEPQVKRETDYYVQNIASARSMDDFFADDKLYRYAMKAYGLEEMIYAKGMMRKVLSDPLYALQLTDKRYQQFAEAFNFNLHGEKTTLQNSAQSATVNKYMQQTLEVQVGQDNEGTRLALYFTRTIGGMANEGLISEKNWAYQILGDKALSAVVFTALGIPENVRSSKIEAQKSLLESRMSVQDLKDPKKLEQFIARFSALYDAQNQAEINPALMILQSSNSVSGISFSNDTIMALQSLKRGGL
;
A
#
# COMPACT_ATOMS: atom_id res chain seq x y z
N MET A 1 19.78 -0.87 -4.33
CA MET A 1 18.33 -1.15 -4.18
C MET A 1 17.60 -0.62 -5.40
N ILE A 2 16.53 -1.27 -5.84
CA ILE A 2 15.66 -0.70 -6.89
C ILE A 2 14.95 0.52 -6.27
N GLY A 3 14.93 1.65 -6.98
CA GLY A 3 14.24 2.86 -6.51
C GLY A 3 12.75 2.60 -6.25
N THR A 4 12.18 3.32 -5.29
CA THR A 4 10.80 3.12 -4.83
C THR A 4 9.80 3.14 -5.97
N TYR A 5 9.95 4.10 -6.90
CA TYR A 5 9.04 4.25 -8.05
C TYR A 5 9.11 3.07 -9.01
N VAL A 6 10.32 2.60 -9.32
CA VAL A 6 10.53 1.49 -10.27
C VAL A 6 9.95 0.19 -9.70
N SER A 7 10.16 -0.07 -8.41
CA SER A 7 9.59 -1.23 -7.71
C SER A 7 8.06 -1.18 -7.66
N TYR A 8 7.49 -0.01 -7.34
CA TYR A 8 6.05 0.24 -7.38
C TYR A 8 5.47 -0.05 -8.77
N ARG A 9 6.07 0.54 -9.81
CA ARG A 9 5.62 0.42 -11.19
C ARG A 9 5.69 -1.02 -11.69
N SER A 10 6.81 -1.69 -11.44
CA SER A 10 6.99 -3.10 -11.76
C SER A 10 5.93 -3.99 -11.08
N THR A 11 5.56 -3.68 -9.83
CA THR A 11 4.55 -4.43 -9.09
C THR A 11 3.16 -4.25 -9.69
N ILE A 12 2.76 -3.02 -10.01
CA ILE A 12 1.44 -2.72 -10.60
C ILE A 12 1.34 -3.24 -12.03
N ASP A 13 2.33 -2.99 -12.87
CA ASP A 13 2.30 -3.39 -14.28
C ASP A 13 2.26 -4.93 -14.43
N ASN A 14 2.83 -5.66 -13.45
CA ASN A 14 2.81 -7.13 -13.42
C ASN A 14 1.84 -7.71 -12.38
N MET A 15 0.88 -6.93 -11.87
CA MET A 15 0.05 -7.30 -10.70
C MET A 15 -0.54 -8.70 -10.79
N LYS A 16 -1.10 -9.09 -11.93
CA LYS A 16 -1.65 -10.43 -12.14
C LYS A 16 -0.60 -11.53 -11.88
N LYS A 17 0.56 -11.41 -12.51
CA LYS A 17 1.67 -12.36 -12.34
C LYS A 17 2.19 -12.36 -10.90
N THR A 18 2.23 -11.18 -10.27
CA THR A 18 2.67 -11.05 -8.88
C THR A 18 1.71 -11.74 -7.91
N LEU A 19 0.39 -11.57 -8.09
CA LEU A 19 -0.64 -12.26 -7.33
C LEU A 19 -0.64 -13.78 -7.60
N ASP A 20 -0.46 -14.20 -8.85
CA ASP A 20 -0.35 -15.62 -9.21
C ASP A 20 0.86 -16.29 -8.56
N ARG A 21 1.97 -15.57 -8.44
CA ARG A 21 3.15 -16.04 -7.70
C ARG A 21 2.86 -16.15 -6.21
N LEU A 22 2.22 -15.13 -5.64
CA LEU A 22 1.86 -15.09 -4.22
C LEU A 22 0.91 -16.25 -3.85
N LEU A 23 -0.08 -16.56 -4.69
CA LEU A 23 -0.98 -17.71 -4.50
C LEU A 23 -0.26 -19.07 -4.53
N LYS A 24 0.91 -19.15 -5.16
CA LYS A 24 1.72 -20.38 -5.20
C LYS A 24 2.61 -20.53 -3.97
N GLU A 25 2.76 -19.50 -3.14
CA GLU A 25 3.52 -19.62 -1.90
C GLU A 25 2.81 -20.60 -0.95
N PRO A 26 3.50 -21.63 -0.42
CA PRO A 26 2.85 -22.69 0.34
C PRO A 26 2.08 -22.23 1.58
N GLN A 27 2.54 -21.15 2.22
CA GLN A 27 1.85 -20.59 3.38
C GLN A 27 0.58 -19.86 2.97
N VAL A 28 0.67 -18.91 2.02
CA VAL A 28 -0.47 -18.18 1.47
C VAL A 28 -1.54 -19.14 0.98
N LYS A 29 -1.15 -20.13 0.16
CA LYS A 29 -2.09 -21.11 -0.38
C LYS A 29 -2.84 -21.86 0.72
N ARG A 30 -2.13 -22.40 1.71
CA ARG A 30 -2.74 -23.18 2.81
C ARG A 30 -3.70 -22.33 3.65
N GLU A 31 -3.30 -21.10 3.97
CA GLU A 31 -4.11 -20.18 4.74
C GLU A 31 -5.37 -19.76 3.98
N THR A 32 -5.24 -19.41 2.69
CA THR A 32 -6.37 -19.05 1.83
C THR A 32 -7.32 -20.23 1.58
N ASP A 33 -6.79 -21.41 1.28
CA ASP A 33 -7.61 -22.61 1.09
C ASP A 33 -8.42 -22.94 2.35
N TYR A 34 -7.77 -22.87 3.52
CA TYR A 34 -8.45 -23.09 4.79
C TYR A 34 -9.56 -22.07 5.00
N TYR A 35 -9.28 -20.79 4.77
CA TYR A 35 -10.29 -19.75 4.93
C TYR A 35 -11.49 -19.96 4.01
N VAL A 36 -11.26 -20.18 2.71
CA VAL A 36 -12.33 -20.37 1.71
C VAL A 36 -13.19 -21.60 2.03
N GLN A 37 -12.58 -22.70 2.49
CA GLN A 37 -13.30 -23.94 2.80
C GLN A 37 -14.13 -23.86 4.08
N ASN A 38 -13.70 -23.05 5.07
CA ASN A 38 -14.28 -23.10 6.42
C ASN A 38 -15.05 -21.84 6.81
N ILE A 39 -14.87 -20.69 6.14
CA ILE A 39 -15.50 -19.43 6.58
C ILE A 39 -17.04 -19.54 6.59
N ALA A 40 -17.63 -20.22 5.61
CA ALA A 40 -19.08 -20.38 5.50
C ALA A 40 -19.71 -21.22 6.64
N SER A 41 -18.93 -21.99 7.40
CA SER A 41 -19.45 -22.72 8.56
C SER A 41 -19.48 -21.89 9.85
N ALA A 42 -18.77 -20.76 9.90
CA ALA A 42 -18.83 -19.85 11.04
C ALA A 42 -20.12 -19.00 10.96
N ARG A 43 -21.20 -19.47 11.58
CA ARG A 43 -22.53 -18.84 11.50
C ARG A 43 -22.76 -17.82 12.60
N SER A 44 -21.95 -17.80 13.64
CA SER A 44 -22.03 -16.81 14.69
C SER A 44 -20.69 -16.12 14.91
N MET A 45 -20.75 -15.00 15.63
CA MET A 45 -19.56 -14.32 16.12
C MET A 45 -18.71 -15.27 16.99
N ASP A 46 -19.35 -16.06 17.85
CA ASP A 46 -18.63 -17.02 18.69
C ASP A 46 -17.95 -18.12 17.86
N ASP A 47 -18.60 -18.66 16.83
CA ASP A 47 -17.99 -19.63 15.91
C ASP A 47 -16.76 -19.03 15.21
N PHE A 48 -16.89 -17.79 14.73
CA PHE A 48 -15.81 -17.08 14.05
C PHE A 48 -14.60 -16.84 14.96
N PHE A 49 -14.82 -16.46 16.22
CA PHE A 49 -13.72 -16.27 17.18
C PHE A 49 -13.15 -17.59 17.73
N ALA A 50 -13.93 -18.67 17.71
CA ALA A 50 -13.51 -20.00 18.13
C ALA A 50 -12.51 -20.61 17.14
N ASP A 51 -12.65 -20.37 15.84
CA ASP A 51 -11.66 -20.75 14.84
C ASP A 51 -10.55 -19.69 14.72
N ASP A 52 -9.43 -19.95 15.42
CA ASP A 52 -8.27 -19.06 15.42
C ASP A 52 -7.67 -18.83 14.01
N LYS A 53 -7.76 -19.82 13.11
CA LYS A 53 -7.21 -19.67 11.76
C LYS A 53 -8.07 -18.74 10.92
N LEU A 54 -9.40 -18.86 11.00
CA LEU A 54 -10.33 -17.93 10.33
C LEU A 54 -10.13 -16.51 10.84
N TYR A 55 -10.10 -16.34 12.17
CA TYR A 55 -9.93 -15.05 12.79
C TYR A 55 -8.59 -14.40 12.41
N ARG A 56 -7.47 -15.13 12.50
CA ARG A 56 -6.14 -14.61 12.11
C ARG A 56 -6.07 -14.22 10.64
N TYR A 57 -6.61 -15.05 9.77
CA TYR A 57 -6.65 -14.77 8.34
C TYR A 57 -7.40 -13.46 8.05
N ALA A 58 -8.58 -13.30 8.65
CA ALA A 58 -9.37 -12.09 8.54
C ALA A 58 -8.63 -10.87 9.13
N MET A 59 -8.04 -10.98 10.32
CA MET A 59 -7.28 -9.88 10.93
C MET A 59 -6.13 -9.44 10.03
N LYS A 60 -5.37 -10.39 9.48
CA LYS A 60 -4.30 -10.11 8.52
C LYS A 60 -4.85 -9.46 7.26
N ALA A 61 -5.97 -9.93 6.71
CA ALA A 61 -6.59 -9.32 5.54
C ALA A 61 -6.90 -7.82 5.71
N TYR A 62 -7.28 -7.41 6.92
CA TYR A 62 -7.57 -6.01 7.23
C TYR A 62 -6.37 -5.24 7.82
N GLY A 63 -5.16 -5.82 7.75
CA GLY A 63 -3.93 -5.20 8.26
C GLY A 63 -3.85 -5.10 9.78
N LEU A 64 -4.68 -5.84 10.50
CA LEU A 64 -4.78 -5.86 11.96
C LEU A 64 -3.99 -7.02 12.57
N GLU A 65 -2.98 -7.55 11.87
CA GLU A 65 -2.18 -8.70 12.30
C GLU A 65 -1.55 -8.51 13.68
N GLU A 66 -0.97 -7.33 13.94
CA GLU A 66 -0.39 -6.99 15.25
C GLU A 66 -1.44 -6.94 16.38
N MET A 67 -2.73 -6.83 16.05
CA MET A 67 -3.83 -6.73 17.01
C MET A 67 -4.59 -8.05 17.18
N ILE A 68 -4.10 -9.15 16.62
CA ILE A 68 -4.72 -10.48 16.75
C ILE A 68 -4.94 -10.87 18.22
N TYR A 69 -4.01 -10.52 19.12
CA TYR A 69 -4.12 -10.83 20.55
C TYR A 69 -5.34 -10.17 21.21
N ALA A 70 -5.85 -9.06 20.66
CA ALA A 70 -6.91 -8.25 21.26
C ALA A 70 -8.33 -8.79 20.99
N LYS A 71 -8.54 -10.11 21.14
CA LYS A 71 -9.84 -10.77 20.85
C LYS A 71 -11.04 -10.14 21.57
N GLY A 72 -10.87 -9.74 22.84
CA GLY A 72 -11.96 -9.09 23.60
C GLY A 72 -12.36 -7.73 23.02
N MET A 73 -11.38 -6.94 22.55
CA MET A 73 -11.64 -5.69 21.85
C MET A 73 -12.32 -5.95 20.51
N MET A 74 -11.85 -6.94 19.74
CA MET A 74 -12.45 -7.27 18.44
C MET A 74 -13.88 -7.81 18.56
N ARG A 75 -14.19 -8.57 19.62
CA ARG A 75 -15.58 -8.94 19.95
C ARG A 75 -16.44 -7.70 20.11
N LYS A 76 -15.95 -6.70 20.86
CA LYS A 76 -16.65 -5.43 21.03
C LYS A 76 -16.82 -4.66 19.71
N VAL A 77 -15.79 -4.65 18.86
CA VAL A 77 -15.84 -4.05 17.51
C VAL A 77 -16.95 -4.66 16.66
N LEU A 78 -17.12 -5.99 16.70
CA LEU A 78 -18.18 -6.67 15.93
C LEU A 78 -19.57 -6.55 16.58
N SER A 79 -19.66 -6.48 17.90
CA SER A 79 -20.94 -6.43 18.62
C SER A 79 -21.52 -5.03 18.73
N ASP A 80 -20.68 -3.99 18.80
CA ASP A 80 -21.08 -2.60 19.06
C ASP A 80 -20.63 -1.67 17.90
N PRO A 81 -21.54 -1.33 16.98
CA PRO A 81 -21.24 -0.43 15.87
C PRO A 81 -20.78 0.97 16.32
N LEU A 82 -21.29 1.47 17.45
CA LEU A 82 -20.91 2.78 17.96
C LEU A 82 -19.46 2.77 18.46
N TYR A 83 -19.05 1.67 19.09
CA TYR A 83 -17.66 1.49 19.51
C TYR A 83 -16.70 1.48 18.31
N ALA A 84 -17.01 0.75 17.24
CA ALA A 84 -16.19 0.74 16.03
C ALA A 84 -16.05 2.15 15.42
N LEU A 85 -17.14 2.94 15.41
CA LEU A 85 -17.15 4.31 14.90
C LEU A 85 -16.27 5.28 15.70
N GLN A 86 -16.10 5.04 17.00
CA GLN A 86 -15.27 5.85 17.90
C GLN A 86 -13.76 5.60 17.72
N LEU A 87 -13.37 4.47 17.14
CA LEU A 87 -11.96 4.16 16.92
C LEU A 87 -11.37 5.06 15.84
N THR A 88 -10.19 5.61 16.11
CA THR A 88 -9.46 6.47 15.18
C THR A 88 -9.05 5.70 13.93
N ASP A 89 -8.60 4.46 14.10
CA ASP A 89 -8.17 3.59 13.01
C ASP A 89 -9.37 2.99 12.28
N LYS A 90 -9.54 3.39 11.02
CA LYS A 90 -10.67 2.99 10.18
C LYS A 90 -10.69 1.51 9.81
N ARG A 91 -9.58 0.79 9.98
CA ARG A 91 -9.50 -0.64 9.66
C ARG A 91 -10.43 -1.47 10.54
N TYR A 92 -10.69 -1.04 11.78
CA TYR A 92 -11.68 -1.69 12.65
C TYR A 92 -13.11 -1.53 12.14
N GLN A 93 -13.44 -0.36 11.57
CA GLN A 93 -14.76 -0.11 10.98
C GLN A 93 -14.95 -0.99 9.74
N GLN A 94 -13.94 -1.04 8.86
CA GLN A 94 -13.96 -1.91 7.68
C GLN A 94 -14.07 -3.40 8.04
N PHE A 95 -13.42 -3.83 9.12
CA PHE A 95 -13.55 -5.19 9.63
C PHE A 95 -14.97 -5.47 10.16
N ALA A 96 -15.53 -4.55 10.94
CA ALA A 96 -16.89 -4.66 11.47
C ALA A 96 -17.96 -4.69 10.37
N GLU A 97 -17.79 -3.88 9.32
CA GLU A 97 -18.66 -3.88 8.14
C GLU A 97 -18.61 -5.21 7.40
N ALA A 98 -17.41 -5.80 7.26
CA ALA A 98 -17.24 -7.04 6.53
C ALA A 98 -17.82 -8.25 7.25
N PHE A 99 -17.67 -8.30 8.58
CA PHE A 99 -18.16 -9.35 9.45
C PHE A 99 -19.34 -8.88 10.31
N ASN A 100 -20.32 -8.24 9.67
CA ASN A 100 -21.47 -7.66 10.35
C ASN A 100 -22.51 -8.72 10.76
N PHE A 101 -22.28 -9.39 11.89
CA PHE A 101 -23.20 -10.37 12.48
C PHE A 101 -24.50 -9.76 13.00
N ASN A 102 -24.49 -8.47 13.36
CA ASN A 102 -25.70 -7.76 13.78
C ASN A 102 -26.69 -7.56 12.63
N LEU A 103 -26.18 -7.27 11.43
CA LEU A 103 -27.02 -7.01 10.24
C LEU A 103 -27.44 -8.30 9.52
N HIS A 104 -26.54 -9.27 9.39
CA HIS A 104 -26.76 -10.45 8.54
C HIS A 104 -26.94 -11.75 9.32
N GLY A 105 -26.72 -11.77 10.64
CA GLY A 105 -26.86 -12.96 11.48
C GLY A 105 -26.04 -14.13 10.95
N GLU A 106 -26.67 -15.31 10.82
CA GLU A 106 -26.01 -16.52 10.30
C GLU A 106 -25.50 -16.41 8.86
N LYS A 107 -25.96 -15.40 8.10
CA LYS A 107 -25.57 -15.20 6.70
C LYS A 107 -24.38 -14.27 6.53
N THR A 108 -23.79 -13.76 7.61
CA THR A 108 -22.64 -12.84 7.56
C THR A 108 -21.47 -13.42 6.79
N THR A 109 -21.08 -14.66 7.07
CA THR A 109 -19.95 -15.33 6.42
C THR A 109 -20.26 -15.86 5.02
N LEU A 110 -21.51 -15.74 4.58
CA LEU A 110 -21.94 -15.99 3.21
C LEU A 110 -21.91 -14.73 2.34
N GLN A 111 -21.75 -13.55 2.94
CA GLN A 111 -21.65 -12.31 2.20
C GLN A 111 -20.33 -12.24 1.42
N ASN A 112 -20.35 -11.57 0.27
CA ASN A 112 -19.15 -11.35 -0.54
C ASN A 112 -18.04 -10.62 0.26
N SER A 113 -18.43 -9.76 1.20
CA SER A 113 -17.53 -9.05 2.12
C SER A 113 -16.66 -10.00 2.94
N ALA A 114 -17.27 -11.03 3.54
CA ALA A 114 -16.58 -12.04 4.33
C ALA A 114 -15.88 -13.12 3.47
N GLN A 115 -16.29 -13.31 2.22
CA GLN A 115 -15.69 -14.28 1.31
C GLN A 115 -14.64 -13.63 0.40
N SER A 116 -14.99 -13.42 -0.88
CA SER A 116 -14.04 -12.99 -1.91
C SER A 116 -13.38 -11.65 -1.59
N ALA A 117 -14.08 -10.70 -0.97
CA ALA A 117 -13.48 -9.42 -0.63
C ALA A 117 -12.40 -9.56 0.46
N THR A 118 -12.63 -10.39 1.48
CA THR A 118 -11.62 -10.69 2.51
C THR A 118 -10.42 -11.43 1.91
N VAL A 119 -10.64 -12.39 1.01
CA VAL A 119 -9.54 -13.08 0.31
C VAL A 119 -8.72 -12.11 -0.53
N ASN A 120 -9.37 -11.23 -1.29
CA ASN A 120 -8.68 -10.21 -2.08
C ASN A 120 -7.85 -9.27 -1.20
N LYS A 121 -8.42 -8.82 -0.08
CA LYS A 121 -7.70 -7.98 0.91
C LYS A 121 -6.50 -8.72 1.51
N TYR A 122 -6.64 -10.00 1.85
CA TYR A 122 -5.53 -10.83 2.32
C TYR A 122 -4.37 -10.90 1.32
N MET A 123 -4.68 -11.16 0.06
CA MET A 123 -3.67 -11.24 -1.00
C MET A 123 -2.97 -9.91 -1.20
N GLN A 124 -3.71 -8.80 -1.18
CA GLN A 124 -3.16 -7.45 -1.30
C GLN A 124 -2.29 -7.08 -0.10
N GLN A 125 -2.76 -7.34 1.12
CA GLN A 125 -1.98 -7.07 2.33
C GLN A 125 -0.69 -7.89 2.35
N THR A 126 -0.76 -9.17 1.99
CA THR A 126 0.43 -10.03 1.99
C THR A 126 1.43 -9.56 0.94
N LEU A 127 0.95 -9.16 -0.24
CA LEU A 127 1.79 -8.54 -1.27
C LEU A 127 2.46 -7.26 -0.75
N GLU A 128 1.69 -6.35 -0.15
CA GLU A 128 2.18 -5.10 0.38
C GLU A 128 3.25 -5.31 1.47
N VAL A 129 3.01 -6.26 2.38
CA VAL A 129 3.98 -6.63 3.42
C VAL A 129 5.25 -7.20 2.80
N GLN A 130 5.15 -8.13 1.84
CA GLN A 130 6.31 -8.75 1.20
C GLN A 130 7.13 -7.71 0.43
N VAL A 131 6.49 -6.84 -0.34
CA VAL A 131 7.18 -5.75 -1.05
C VAL A 131 7.80 -4.74 -0.07
N GLY A 132 7.14 -4.50 1.06
CA GLY A 132 7.63 -3.62 2.12
C GLY A 132 8.87 -4.13 2.85
N GLN A 133 9.11 -5.45 2.87
CA GLN A 133 10.35 -6.03 3.40
C GLN A 133 11.56 -5.62 2.55
N ASP A 134 11.37 -5.47 1.24
CA ASP A 134 12.41 -5.04 0.31
C ASP A 134 12.51 -3.51 0.23
N ASN A 135 11.37 -2.83 0.13
CA ASN A 135 11.29 -1.38 0.05
C ASN A 135 10.00 -0.86 0.70
N GLU A 136 10.14 -0.26 1.89
CA GLU A 136 9.07 0.37 2.66
C GLU A 136 8.33 1.45 1.87
N GLY A 137 9.05 2.29 1.12
CA GLY A 137 8.47 3.30 0.24
C GLY A 137 7.55 2.66 -0.79
N THR A 138 7.92 1.52 -1.35
CA THR A 138 7.07 0.81 -2.31
C THR A 138 5.79 0.32 -1.67
N ARG A 139 5.86 -0.22 -0.44
CA ARG A 139 4.65 -0.61 0.31
C ARG A 139 3.72 0.58 0.52
N LEU A 140 4.25 1.71 0.98
CA LEU A 140 3.48 2.93 1.21
C LEU A 140 2.80 3.43 -0.09
N ALA A 141 3.52 3.40 -1.21
CA ALA A 141 2.97 3.77 -2.52
C ALA A 141 1.83 2.84 -2.97
N LEU A 142 2.00 1.52 -2.84
CA LEU A 142 0.96 0.54 -3.18
C LEU A 142 -0.28 0.71 -2.29
N TYR A 143 -0.08 0.84 -0.98
CA TYR A 143 -1.14 1.07 0.00
C TYR A 143 -1.94 2.33 -0.32
N PHE A 144 -1.23 3.43 -0.64
CA PHE A 144 -1.86 4.71 -0.98
C PHE A 144 -2.70 4.61 -2.25
N THR A 145 -2.12 4.09 -3.35
CA THR A 145 -2.82 3.94 -4.63
C THR A 145 -4.05 3.05 -4.50
N ARG A 146 -3.94 1.93 -3.77
CA ARG A 146 -5.06 1.03 -3.53
C ARG A 146 -6.17 1.72 -2.73
N THR A 147 -5.82 2.33 -1.60
CA THR A 147 -6.80 2.86 -0.65
C THR A 147 -7.50 4.08 -1.22
N ILE A 148 -6.74 5.03 -1.79
CA ILE A 148 -7.31 6.21 -2.43
C ILE A 148 -8.12 5.82 -3.67
N GLY A 149 -7.61 4.91 -4.50
CA GLY A 149 -8.34 4.42 -5.68
C GLY A 149 -9.66 3.74 -5.29
N GLY A 150 -9.65 2.89 -4.27
CA GLY A 150 -10.86 2.24 -3.74
C GLY A 150 -11.87 3.26 -3.21
N MET A 151 -11.43 4.18 -2.36
CA MET A 151 -12.31 5.22 -1.82
C MET A 151 -12.85 6.16 -2.91
N ALA A 152 -12.07 6.44 -3.96
CA ALA A 152 -12.50 7.26 -5.09
C ALA A 152 -13.58 6.55 -5.91
N ASN A 153 -13.37 5.25 -6.22
CA ASN A 153 -14.31 4.43 -6.97
C ASN A 153 -15.63 4.19 -6.20
N GLU A 154 -15.56 4.07 -4.88
CA GLU A 154 -16.72 3.87 -4.01
C GLU A 154 -17.42 5.19 -3.62
N GLY A 155 -16.92 6.34 -4.08
CA GLY A 155 -17.50 7.65 -3.75
C GLY A 155 -17.32 8.07 -2.29
N LEU A 156 -16.41 7.43 -1.55
CA LEU A 156 -16.16 7.69 -0.13
C LEU A 156 -15.27 8.91 0.11
N ILE A 157 -14.52 9.37 -0.89
CA ILE A 157 -13.71 10.59 -0.78
C ILE A 157 -14.60 11.84 -0.97
N SER A 158 -14.96 12.46 0.15
CA SER A 158 -15.76 13.69 0.19
C SER A 158 -14.89 14.95 0.11
N GLU A 159 -15.32 15.96 -0.66
CA GLU A 159 -14.60 17.24 -0.78
C GLU A 159 -14.37 17.95 0.55
N LYS A 160 -15.26 17.73 1.53
CA LYS A 160 -15.18 18.37 2.85
C LYS A 160 -14.30 17.62 3.85
N ASN A 161 -14.12 16.31 3.67
CA ASN A 161 -13.52 15.43 4.68
C ASN A 161 -12.29 14.65 4.19
N TRP A 162 -11.91 14.74 2.91
CA TRP A 162 -10.79 13.98 2.34
C TRP A 162 -9.48 14.17 3.11
N ALA A 163 -9.20 15.39 3.57
CA ALA A 163 -8.00 15.68 4.35
C ALA A 163 -8.00 14.92 5.68
N TYR A 164 -9.13 14.89 6.40
CA TYR A 164 -9.26 14.07 7.62
C TYR A 164 -9.15 12.58 7.34
N GLN A 165 -9.69 12.11 6.22
CA GLN A 165 -9.60 10.69 5.84
C GLN A 165 -8.14 10.27 5.61
N ILE A 166 -7.33 11.13 5.00
CA ILE A 166 -5.89 10.90 4.83
C ILE A 166 -5.15 11.01 6.16
N LEU A 167 -5.42 12.05 6.95
CA LEU A 167 -4.74 12.29 8.22
C LEU A 167 -5.07 11.25 9.29
N GLY A 168 -6.24 10.61 9.19
CA GLY A 168 -6.66 9.52 10.06
C GLY A 168 -5.93 8.19 9.80
N ASP A 169 -5.23 8.06 8.68
CA ASP A 169 -4.46 6.88 8.33
C ASP A 169 -2.95 7.21 8.31
N LYS A 170 -2.17 6.46 9.10
CA LYS A 170 -0.72 6.70 9.25
C LYS A 170 0.05 6.52 7.95
N ALA A 171 -0.31 5.53 7.14
CA ALA A 171 0.36 5.27 5.87
C ALA A 171 -0.04 6.32 4.82
N LEU A 172 -1.32 6.71 4.76
CA LEU A 172 -1.77 7.74 3.82
C LEU A 172 -1.15 9.10 4.15
N SER A 173 -1.18 9.50 5.41
CA SER A 173 -0.57 10.75 5.87
C SER A 173 0.94 10.78 5.63
N ALA A 174 1.65 9.66 5.87
CA ALA A 174 3.09 9.57 5.58
C ALA A 174 3.41 9.80 4.10
N VAL A 175 2.64 9.19 3.18
CA VAL A 175 2.83 9.39 1.74
C VAL A 175 2.57 10.84 1.35
N VAL A 176 1.47 11.42 1.83
CA VAL A 176 1.09 12.80 1.48
C VAL A 176 2.09 13.81 2.00
N PHE A 177 2.50 13.71 3.26
CA PHE A 177 3.47 14.62 3.82
C PHE A 177 4.82 14.52 3.12
N THR A 178 5.27 13.30 2.82
CA THR A 178 6.52 13.08 2.09
C THR A 178 6.43 13.66 0.67
N ALA A 179 5.35 13.37 -0.07
CA ALA A 179 5.15 13.88 -1.43
C ALA A 179 5.10 15.42 -1.48
N LEU A 180 4.48 16.05 -0.48
CA LEU A 180 4.38 17.51 -0.38
C LEU A 180 5.64 18.17 0.20
N GLY A 181 6.64 17.38 0.62
CA GLY A 181 7.86 17.88 1.26
C GLY A 181 7.59 18.57 2.60
N ILE A 182 6.56 18.12 3.33
CA ILE A 182 6.18 18.68 4.62
C ILE A 182 7.09 18.08 5.71
N PRO A 183 7.86 18.89 6.45
CA PRO A 183 8.79 18.35 7.43
C PRO A 183 8.09 17.83 8.71
N GLU A 184 8.77 16.95 9.46
CA GLU A 184 8.23 16.28 10.67
C GLU A 184 7.68 17.24 11.73
N ASN A 185 8.32 18.39 11.93
CA ASN A 185 7.87 19.38 12.90
C ASN A 185 6.45 19.92 12.60
N VAL A 186 6.07 19.97 11.32
CA VAL A 186 4.74 20.39 10.89
C VAL A 186 3.71 19.27 11.11
N ARG A 187 4.12 18.00 11.03
CA ARG A 187 3.26 16.82 11.32
C ARG A 187 2.83 16.72 12.79
N SER A 188 3.58 17.37 13.68
CA SER A 188 3.27 17.43 15.11
C SER A 188 2.28 18.56 15.48
N SER A 189 1.84 19.36 14.51
CA SER A 189 0.89 20.47 14.73
C SER A 189 -0.54 19.98 14.95
N LYS A 190 -1.46 20.87 15.35
CA LYS A 190 -2.89 20.53 15.52
C LYS A 190 -3.49 20.00 14.20
N ILE A 191 -4.41 19.05 14.30
CA ILE A 191 -5.06 18.41 13.13
C ILE A 191 -5.67 19.43 12.15
N GLU A 192 -6.26 20.53 12.66
CA GLU A 192 -6.83 21.61 11.84
C GLU A 192 -5.77 22.34 11.00
N ALA A 193 -4.57 22.56 11.56
CA ALA A 193 -3.47 23.20 10.86
C ALA A 193 -2.92 22.28 9.76
N GLN A 194 -2.79 20.97 10.07
CA GLN A 194 -2.41 19.96 9.08
C GLN A 194 -3.43 19.90 7.93
N LYS A 195 -4.72 19.87 8.24
CA LYS A 195 -5.80 19.90 7.24
C LYS A 195 -5.70 21.14 6.35
N SER A 196 -5.62 22.33 6.93
CA SER A 196 -5.55 23.58 6.17
C SER A 196 -4.32 23.62 5.26
N LEU A 197 -3.18 23.10 5.74
CA LEU A 197 -1.98 22.97 4.91
C LEU A 197 -2.19 22.00 3.74
N LEU A 198 -2.77 20.82 3.98
CA LEU A 198 -3.08 19.86 2.92
C LEU A 198 -3.99 20.47 1.85
N GLU A 199 -5.09 21.11 2.27
CA GLU A 199 -6.07 21.76 1.39
C GLU A 199 -5.47 22.93 0.60
N SER A 200 -4.45 23.60 1.12
CA SER A 200 -3.74 24.67 0.39
C SER A 200 -2.77 24.16 -0.68
N ARG A 201 -2.37 22.89 -0.61
CA ARG A 201 -1.32 22.29 -1.46
C ARG A 201 -1.85 21.29 -2.47
N MET A 202 -3.02 20.72 -2.22
CA MET A 202 -3.62 19.67 -3.02
C MET A 202 -5.15 19.73 -2.91
N SER A 203 -5.83 19.37 -3.99
CA SER A 203 -7.27 19.23 -4.02
C SER A 203 -7.68 17.76 -4.02
N VAL A 204 -8.92 17.50 -3.60
CA VAL A 204 -9.53 16.17 -3.71
C VAL A 204 -9.57 15.63 -5.14
N GLN A 205 -9.63 16.52 -6.14
CA GLN A 205 -9.67 16.14 -7.56
C GLN A 205 -8.34 15.54 -8.02
N ASP A 206 -7.23 15.95 -7.40
CA ASP A 206 -5.90 15.39 -7.70
C ASP A 206 -5.78 13.92 -7.26
N LEU A 207 -6.57 13.51 -6.27
CA LEU A 207 -6.65 12.13 -5.78
C LEU A 207 -7.55 11.24 -6.65
N LYS A 208 -8.51 11.86 -7.35
CA LYS A 208 -9.47 11.15 -8.23
C LYS A 208 -8.94 10.96 -9.65
N ASP A 209 -8.01 11.82 -10.09
CA ASP A 209 -7.39 11.72 -11.41
C ASP A 209 -6.23 10.69 -11.40
N PRO A 210 -6.33 9.57 -12.14
CA PRO A 210 -5.29 8.55 -12.15
C PRO A 210 -3.92 9.05 -12.59
N LYS A 211 -3.85 10.04 -13.50
CA LYS A 211 -2.58 10.59 -13.98
C LYS A 211 -1.92 11.46 -12.93
N LYS A 212 -2.70 12.28 -12.23
CA LYS A 212 -2.19 13.11 -11.14
C LYS A 212 -1.78 12.27 -9.94
N LEU A 213 -2.55 11.21 -9.64
CA LEU A 213 -2.19 10.24 -8.61
C LEU A 213 -0.84 9.57 -8.94
N GLU A 214 -0.62 9.18 -10.20
CA GLU A 214 0.67 8.60 -10.63
C GLU A 214 1.83 9.60 -10.48
N GLN A 215 1.64 10.85 -10.89
CA GLN A 215 2.64 11.91 -10.69
C GLN A 215 2.92 12.16 -9.20
N PHE A 216 1.90 12.07 -8.37
CA PHE A 216 2.02 12.19 -6.92
C PHE A 216 2.86 11.05 -6.33
N ILE A 217 2.63 9.81 -6.75
CA ILE A 217 3.44 8.66 -6.35
C ILE A 217 4.88 8.78 -6.86
N ALA A 218 5.11 9.28 -8.08
CA ALA A 218 6.46 9.52 -8.58
C ALA A 218 7.21 10.55 -7.72
N ARG A 219 6.53 11.65 -7.34
CA ARG A 219 7.10 12.66 -6.44
C ARG A 219 7.36 12.13 -5.04
N PHE A 220 6.40 11.39 -4.47
CA PHE A 220 6.56 10.69 -3.21
C PHE A 220 7.81 9.80 -3.24
N SER A 221 7.91 8.94 -4.25
CA SER A 221 8.99 7.97 -4.38
C SER A 221 10.35 8.64 -4.45
N ALA A 222 10.47 9.73 -5.23
CA ALA A 222 11.72 10.47 -5.36
C ALA A 222 12.15 11.14 -4.03
N LEU A 223 11.21 11.75 -3.31
CA LEU A 223 11.49 12.39 -2.02
C LEU A 223 11.76 11.34 -0.92
N TYR A 224 11.04 10.22 -0.96
CA TYR A 224 11.24 9.10 -0.05
C TYR A 224 12.61 8.48 -0.25
N ASP A 225 13.00 8.18 -1.49
CA ASP A 225 14.33 7.65 -1.82
C ASP A 225 15.42 8.64 -1.40
N ALA A 226 15.26 9.94 -1.68
CA ALA A 226 16.25 10.96 -1.28
C ALA A 226 16.44 11.07 0.24
N GLN A 227 15.40 10.80 1.04
CA GLN A 227 15.44 10.87 2.50
C GLN A 227 15.91 9.57 3.16
N ASN A 228 15.55 8.42 2.57
CA ASN A 228 15.73 7.10 3.19
C ASN A 228 16.84 6.27 2.55
N GLN A 229 17.36 6.70 1.40
CA GLN A 229 18.55 6.11 0.78
C GLN A 229 19.73 7.06 0.99
N ALA A 230 20.42 6.87 2.12
CA ALA A 230 21.86 7.10 2.12
C ALA A 230 22.46 6.12 1.10
N GLU A 231 23.14 6.65 0.07
CA GLU A 231 23.87 5.91 -0.97
C GLU A 231 23.10 5.38 -2.20
N ILE A 232 22.32 6.22 -2.88
CA ILE A 232 22.33 6.15 -4.36
C ILE A 232 23.02 7.40 -4.88
N ASN A 233 24.33 7.27 -5.13
CA ASN A 233 25.10 8.29 -5.79
C ASN A 233 24.53 8.48 -7.21
N PRO A 234 24.01 9.65 -7.59
CA PRO A 234 23.41 9.88 -8.91
C PRO A 234 24.39 9.60 -10.07
N ALA A 235 25.70 9.62 -9.79
CA ALA A 235 26.73 9.16 -10.71
C ALA A 235 26.59 7.67 -11.11
N LEU A 236 26.09 6.81 -10.21
CA LEU A 236 25.90 5.39 -10.46
C LEU A 236 24.71 5.12 -11.41
N MET A 237 23.68 5.95 -11.39
CA MET A 237 22.54 5.84 -12.31
C MET A 237 22.92 6.22 -13.75
N ILE A 238 23.81 7.21 -13.91
CA ILE A 238 24.36 7.61 -15.22
C ILE A 238 25.35 6.55 -15.76
N LEU A 239 26.06 5.88 -14.85
CA LEU A 239 26.97 4.77 -15.20
C LEU A 239 26.23 3.45 -15.49
N GLN A 240 25.03 3.25 -14.94
CA GLN A 240 24.21 2.06 -15.21
C GLN A 240 23.24 2.26 -16.39
N SER A 241 22.81 3.49 -16.68
CA SER A 241 22.08 3.81 -17.91
C SER A 241 22.95 3.68 -19.16
N SER A 242 24.28 3.73 -19.02
CA SER A 242 25.22 3.40 -20.09
C SER A 242 25.38 1.90 -20.34
N ASN A 243 24.94 1.03 -19.42
CA ASN A 243 25.06 -0.44 -19.56
C ASN A 243 23.78 -1.14 -20.05
N SER A 244 22.69 -0.42 -20.29
CA SER A 244 21.39 -1.01 -20.69
C SER A 244 20.79 -0.41 -21.96
N VAL A 245 21.55 0.38 -22.71
CA VAL A 245 21.18 0.76 -24.08
C VAL A 245 21.91 -0.17 -25.06
N SER A 246 21.17 -1.16 -25.55
CA SER A 246 21.50 -1.80 -26.83
C SER A 246 21.45 -0.74 -27.93
N GLY A 247 22.63 -0.23 -28.33
CA GLY A 247 22.76 0.64 -29.50
C GLY A 247 23.89 1.66 -29.37
N ILE A 248 25.03 1.33 -29.97
CA ILE A 248 26.30 2.11 -30.06
C ILE A 248 27.26 1.84 -28.90
N SER A 249 27.86 0.65 -28.95
CA SER A 249 29.16 0.39 -28.32
C SER A 249 30.23 1.14 -29.11
N PHE A 250 30.80 2.20 -28.54
CA PHE A 250 32.15 2.59 -28.93
C PHE A 250 33.08 1.52 -28.37
N SER A 251 33.47 0.56 -29.22
CA SER A 251 34.46 -0.46 -28.88
C SER A 251 35.72 0.20 -28.32
N ASN A 252 36.37 -0.38 -27.31
CA ASN A 252 37.67 0.11 -26.81
C ASN A 252 38.71 0.31 -27.94
N ASP A 253 38.55 -0.39 -29.06
CA ASP A 253 39.35 -0.21 -30.28
C ASP A 253 39.20 1.18 -30.94
N THR A 254 38.02 1.81 -30.89
CA THR A 254 37.83 3.16 -31.46
C THR A 254 38.40 4.25 -30.54
N ILE A 255 38.40 4.02 -29.23
CA ILE A 255 39.08 4.91 -28.26
C ILE A 255 40.60 4.78 -28.38
N MET A 256 41.13 3.56 -28.63
CA MET A 256 42.56 3.37 -28.90
C MET A 256 42.99 3.97 -30.26
N ALA A 257 42.15 3.88 -31.29
CA ALA A 257 42.41 4.53 -32.58
C ALA A 257 42.46 6.07 -32.46
N LEU A 258 41.60 6.68 -31.63
CA LEU A 258 41.61 8.12 -31.37
C LEU A 258 42.83 8.58 -30.53
N GLN A 259 43.38 7.73 -29.66
CA GLN A 259 44.63 8.03 -28.94
C GLN A 259 45.89 7.91 -29.80
N SER A 260 45.86 7.07 -30.86
CA SER A 260 46.95 7.02 -31.85
C SER A 260 47.00 8.25 -32.78
N LEU A 261 45.91 9.02 -32.85
CA LEU A 261 45.85 10.29 -33.60
C LEU A 261 46.29 11.46 -32.73
N LYS A 262 47.58 11.50 -32.37
CA LYS A 262 48.23 12.71 -31.84
C LYS A 262 49.30 13.21 -32.81
N ARG A 263 48.94 14.30 -33.49
CA ARG A 263 49.75 15.45 -33.92
C ARG A 263 51.17 15.18 -34.46
N GLY A 264 51.30 15.15 -35.78
CA GLY A 264 52.38 15.81 -36.52
C GLY A 264 51.72 16.47 -37.74
N GLY A 265 51.89 17.75 -38.07
CA GLY A 265 52.98 18.65 -37.77
C GLY A 265 53.85 18.89 -39.01
N LEU A 266 53.23 19.45 -40.06
CA LEU A 266 53.73 20.35 -41.13
C LEU A 266 52.95 20.10 -42.43
#